data_AF-A0AAD5LC81-F1
#
_entry.id   AF-A0AAD5LC81-F1
#
_cell.length_a   1.000
_cell.length_b   1.000
_cell.length_c   1.000
_cell.angle_alpha   90.00
_cell.angle_beta   90.00
_cell.angle_gamma   90.00
#
_symmetry.space_group_name_H-M   'P 1'
#
loop_
_entity.id
_entity.type
_entity.pdbx_description
1 polymer ?
#
loop_
_entity_poly.entity_id
_entity_poly.type
_entity_poly.pdbx_seq_one_letter_code
_entity_poly.pdbx_strand_id
1 'polypeptide(L)'
;MAKISKIRGYQARYDNRALPENVNLRTLEKRTDGSYLIRLEHIYDVEEDKVLSDPVTVSLHNLFPGFVIMSAEEAMLGGNQFRKDSTFDVELYGQTV
;
A
#
# COMPACT_ATOMS: atom_id res chain seq x y z
N MET A 1 3.22 6.57 36.47
CA MET A 1 2.29 5.43 36.67
C MET A 1 0.92 5.83 36.15
N ALA A 2 0.34 5.09 35.21
CA ALA A 2 -1.04 5.28 34.78
C ALA A 2 -1.69 3.90 34.64
N LYS A 3 -2.89 3.77 35.23
CA LYS A 3 -3.71 2.56 35.23
C LYS A 3 -4.81 2.79 34.18
N ILE A 4 -4.88 1.95 33.15
CA ILE A 4 -5.90 2.06 32.10
C ILE A 4 -6.88 0.90 32.23
N SER A 5 -8.14 1.26 32.42
CA SER A 5 -9.29 0.37 32.56
C SER A 5 -9.70 -0.21 31.21
N LYS A 6 -9.95 -1.51 31.19
CA LYS A 6 -10.58 -2.35 30.14
C LYS A 6 -11.26 -1.56 29.01
N ILE A 7 -10.64 -1.51 27.84
CA ILE A 7 -11.25 -0.95 26.63
C ILE A 7 -12.30 -1.96 26.13
N ARG A 8 -13.56 -1.52 26.04
CA ARG A 8 -14.66 -2.25 25.38
C ARG A 8 -14.23 -2.58 23.95
N GLY A 9 -14.49 -3.82 23.52
CA GLY A 9 -13.90 -4.45 22.34
C GLY A 9 -13.78 -3.52 21.13
N TYR A 10 -12.53 -3.36 20.68
CA TYR A 10 -12.27 -2.97 19.30
C TYR A 10 -12.62 -4.18 18.44
N GLN A 11 -13.89 -4.32 18.07
CA GLN A 11 -14.25 -5.16 16.93
C GLN A 11 -13.65 -4.45 15.73
N ALA A 12 -12.41 -4.80 15.36
CA ALA A 12 -11.85 -4.40 14.08
C ALA A 12 -12.80 -4.98 13.02
N ARG A 13 -13.70 -4.14 12.52
CA ARG A 13 -14.53 -4.49 11.38
C ARG A 13 -13.56 -4.61 10.21
N TYR A 14 -13.31 -5.84 9.80
CA TYR A 14 -12.70 -6.11 8.50
C TYR A 14 -13.68 -5.58 7.47
N ASP A 15 -13.44 -4.36 7.03
CA ASP A 15 -14.11 -3.80 5.87
C ASP A 15 -13.44 -4.52 4.71
N ASN A 16 -14.08 -5.60 4.22
CA ASN A 16 -13.57 -6.39 3.10
C ASN A 16 -13.72 -5.56 1.82
N ARG A 17 -12.98 -4.45 1.75
CA ARG A 17 -12.99 -3.51 0.65
C ARG A 17 -12.32 -4.21 -0.51
N ALA A 18 -13.12 -4.46 -1.55
CA ALA A 18 -12.57 -4.78 -2.84
C ALA A 18 -11.59 -3.66 -3.25
N LEU A 19 -10.51 -4.04 -3.93
CA LEU A 19 -9.68 -3.06 -4.60
C LEU A 19 -10.53 -2.29 -5.62
N PRO A 20 -10.21 -1.01 -5.88
CA PRO A 20 -10.79 -0.30 -7.01
C PRO A 20 -10.62 -1.10 -8.31
N GLU A 21 -11.55 -0.93 -9.24
CA GLU A 21 -11.57 -1.70 -10.50
C GLU A 21 -10.29 -1.53 -11.33
N ASN A 22 -9.64 -0.37 -11.23
CA ASN A 22 -8.39 -0.06 -11.90
C ASN A 22 -7.13 -0.49 -11.13
N VAL A 23 -7.26 -1.23 -10.02
CA VAL A 23 -6.13 -1.70 -9.21
C VAL A 23 -6.16 -3.22 -9.04
N ASN A 24 -5.03 -3.87 -9.32
CA ASN A 24 -4.85 -5.30 -9.09
C ASN A 24 -3.77 -5.58 -8.02
N LEU A 25 -3.97 -6.64 -7.24
CA LEU A 25 -2.96 -7.16 -6.32
C LEU A 25 -2.01 -8.08 -7.07
N ARG A 26 -0.90 -7.53 -7.54
CA ARG A 26 0.10 -8.28 -8.31
C ARG A 26 0.90 -9.27 -7.48
N THR A 27 1.20 -8.93 -6.23
CA THR A 27 1.97 -9.80 -5.33
C THR A 27 1.46 -9.67 -3.90
N LEU A 28 1.30 -10.81 -3.23
CA LEU A 28 1.18 -10.92 -1.78
C LEU A 28 2.08 -12.07 -1.32
N GLU A 29 3.26 -11.75 -0.82
CA GLU A 29 4.28 -12.72 -0.44
C GLU A 29 4.65 -12.55 1.03
N LYS A 30 4.53 -13.62 1.81
CA LYS A 30 5.02 -13.64 3.18
C LYS A 30 6.52 -13.94 3.19
N ARG A 31 7.31 -13.09 3.82
CA ARG A 31 8.75 -13.25 3.96
C ARG A 31 9.12 -14.02 5.22
N THR A 32 10.36 -14.50 5.27
CA THR A 32 10.90 -15.28 6.38
C THR A 32 11.03 -14.48 7.68
N ASP A 33 11.20 -13.16 7.59
CA ASP A 33 11.22 -12.23 8.72
C ASP A 33 9.82 -11.91 9.29
N GLY A 34 8.76 -12.50 8.70
CA GLY A 34 7.38 -12.30 9.09
C GLY A 34 6.71 -11.06 8.47
N SER A 35 7.46 -10.25 7.70
CA SER A 35 6.89 -9.16 6.90
C SER A 35 6.17 -9.68 5.65
N TYR A 36 5.46 -8.79 4.96
CA TYR A 36 4.85 -9.08 3.67
C TYR A 36 5.42 -8.15 2.60
N LEU A 37 5.70 -8.72 1.42
CA LEU A 37 5.86 -7.94 0.19
C LEU A 37 4.51 -7.86 -0.52
N ILE A 38 4.02 -6.63 -0.68
CA ILE A 38 2.77 -6.34 -1.36
C ILE A 38 3.09 -5.52 -2.61
N ARG A 39 2.53 -5.90 -3.75
CA ARG A 39 2.56 -5.09 -4.98
C ARG A 39 1.13 -4.84 -5.45
N LEU A 40 0.79 -3.57 -5.59
CA LEU A 40 -0.42 -3.11 -6.25
C LEU A 40 -0.02 -2.53 -7.61
N GLU A 41 -0.79 -2.84 -8.65
CA GLU A 41 -0.57 -2.29 -9.99
C GLU A 41 -1.84 -1.61 -10.49
N HIS A 42 -1.65 -0.51 -11.21
CA HIS A 42 -2.71 0.08 -12.01
C HIS A 42 -2.82 -0.73 -13.30
N ILE A 43 -4.00 -1.23 -13.64
CA ILE A 43 -4.14 -2.19 -14.76
C ILE A 43 -4.38 -1.52 -16.12
N TYR A 44 -4.72 -0.24 -16.12
CA TYR A 44 -4.93 0.55 -17.34
C TYR A 44 -3.73 1.45 -17.61
N ASP A 45 -3.35 1.57 -18.88
CA ASP A 45 -2.40 2.58 -19.34
C ASP A 45 -3.09 3.97 -19.42
N VAL A 46 -2.29 5.00 -19.64
CA VAL A 46 -2.76 6.37 -19.85
C VAL A 46 -3.70 6.40 -21.06
N GLU A 47 -4.89 6.98 -20.88
CA GLU A 47 -5.93 7.13 -21.92
C GLU A 47 -6.50 5.80 -22.49
N GLU A 48 -6.20 4.65 -21.89
CA GLU A 48 -6.78 3.37 -22.30
C GLU A 48 -8.29 3.28 -22.00
N ASP A 49 -8.74 3.85 -20.88
CA ASP A 49 -10.15 3.99 -20.51
C ASP A 49 -10.47 5.43 -20.06
N LYS A 50 -11.69 5.89 -20.33
CA LYS A 50 -12.11 7.28 -20.05
C LYS A 50 -12.19 7.64 -18.57
N VAL A 51 -12.29 6.65 -17.69
CA VAL A 51 -12.45 6.82 -16.24
C VAL A 51 -11.44 5.98 -15.49
N LEU A 52 -11.24 4.72 -15.90
CA LEU A 52 -10.40 3.77 -15.19
C LEU A 52 -8.89 4.00 -15.41
N SER A 53 -8.50 4.83 -16.37
CA SER A 53 -7.12 5.32 -16.51
C SER A 53 -6.75 6.41 -15.49
N ASP A 54 -7.72 7.01 -14.80
CA ASP A 54 -7.45 8.11 -13.85
C ASP A 54 -6.75 7.60 -12.57
N PRO A 55 -5.88 8.43 -11.94
CA PRO A 55 -5.24 8.07 -10.68
C PRO A 55 -6.23 7.75 -9.57
N VAL A 56 -5.91 6.74 -8.75
CA VAL A 56 -6.75 6.29 -7.64
C VAL A 56 -5.95 6.18 -6.35
N THR A 57 -6.61 6.49 -5.22
CA THR A 57 -6.03 6.32 -3.88
C THR A 57 -6.54 5.03 -3.25
N VAL A 58 -5.63 4.16 -2.82
CA VAL A 58 -5.95 2.91 -2.12
C VAL A 58 -5.63 3.04 -0.64
N SER A 59 -6.59 2.67 0.22
CA SER A 59 -6.35 2.55 1.64
C SER A 59 -5.83 1.16 1.98
N LEU A 60 -4.65 1.08 2.59
CA LEU A 60 -4.09 -0.17 3.11
C LEU A 60 -4.72 -0.61 4.44
N HIS A 61 -5.44 0.29 5.11
CA HIS A 61 -6.07 0.00 6.38
C HIS A 61 -7.21 -1.01 6.21
N ASN A 62 -7.13 -2.13 6.93
CA ASN A 62 -8.06 -3.26 6.86
C ASN A 62 -8.24 -3.86 5.46
N LEU A 63 -7.28 -3.66 4.55
CA LEU A 63 -7.34 -4.21 3.19
C LEU A 63 -7.31 -5.75 3.18
N PHE A 64 -6.65 -6.37 4.16
CA PHE A 64 -6.53 -7.82 4.26
C PHE A 64 -7.31 -8.34 5.48
N PRO A 65 -8.19 -9.33 5.32
CA PRO A 65 -8.94 -9.90 6.43
C PRO A 65 -8.06 -10.75 7.38
N GLY A 66 -6.88 -11.21 6.92
CA GLY A 66 -6.00 -12.09 7.68
C GLY A 66 -5.00 -11.39 8.61
N PHE A 67 -4.77 -10.09 8.42
CA PHE A 67 -3.81 -9.32 9.22
C PHE A 67 -4.07 -7.82 9.11
N VAL A 68 -3.58 -7.07 10.10
CA VAL A 68 -3.63 -5.61 10.08
C VAL A 68 -2.24 -5.07 9.75
N ILE A 69 -2.16 -4.15 8.79
CA ILE A 69 -0.92 -3.47 8.44
C ILE A 69 -0.61 -2.42 9.50
N MET A 70 0.50 -2.62 10.24
CA MET A 70 0.96 -1.70 11.31
C MET A 70 1.88 -0.60 10.76
N SER A 71 2.67 -0.93 9.75
CA SER A 71 3.55 -0.01 9.04
C SER A 71 3.75 -0.52 7.61
N ALA A 72 4.10 0.40 6.72
CA ALA A 72 4.49 0.09 5.36
C ALA A 72 5.72 0.93 5.01
N GLU A 73 6.65 0.35 4.28
CA GLU A 73 7.85 1.02 3.77
C GLU A 73 7.96 0.76 2.27
N GLU A 74 8.15 1.82 1.51
CA GLU A 74 8.23 1.72 0.06
C GLU A 74 9.57 1.07 -0.36
N ALA A 75 9.50 0.15 -1.31
CA ALA A 75 10.65 -0.55 -1.85
C ALA A 75 10.75 -0.34 -3.37
N MET A 76 11.94 -0.56 -3.91
CA MET A 76 12.15 -0.66 -5.35
C MET A 76 11.35 -1.83 -5.93
N LEU A 77 11.11 -1.84 -7.25
CA LEU A 77 10.30 -2.87 -7.92
C LEU A 77 10.74 -4.32 -7.59
N GLY A 78 12.06 -4.54 -7.48
CA GLY A 78 12.65 -5.82 -7.08
C GLY A 78 12.32 -6.27 -5.65
N GLY A 79 11.86 -5.36 -4.79
CA GLY A 79 11.51 -5.61 -3.39
C GLY A 79 12.70 -5.87 -2.48
N ASN A 80 13.93 -5.75 -2.99
CA ASN A 80 15.18 -6.07 -2.30
C ASN A 80 15.90 -4.84 -1.69
N GLN A 81 15.40 -3.63 -1.94
CA GLN A 81 15.94 -2.38 -1.44
C GLN A 81 14.80 -1.42 -1.09
N PHE A 82 14.90 -0.73 0.06
CA PHE A 82 13.97 0.35 0.39
C PHE A 82 14.20 1.55 -0.52
N ARG A 83 13.12 2.19 -0.98
CA ARG A 83 13.20 3.31 -1.91
C ARG A 83 13.99 4.49 -1.32
N LYS A 84 13.89 4.72 -0.01
CA LYS A 84 14.64 5.77 0.69
C LYS A 84 16.16 5.55 0.69
N ASP A 85 16.60 4.30 0.54
CA ASP A 85 18.01 3.90 0.53
C ASP A 85 18.56 3.82 -0.90
N SER A 86 17.70 3.98 -1.91
CA SER A 86 18.10 4.06 -3.30
C SER A 86 18.63 5.46 -3.60
N THR A 87 19.80 5.54 -4.22
CA THR A 87 20.39 6.79 -4.73
C THR A 87 19.60 7.28 -5.95
N PHE A 88 18.41 7.82 -5.72
CA PHE A 88 17.75 8.70 -6.67
C PHE A 88 17.81 10.10 -6.07
N ASP A 89 18.80 10.87 -6.51
CA ASP A 89 18.84 12.30 -6.24
C ASP A 89 17.54 12.90 -6.77
N VAL A 90 16.70 13.37 -5.85
CA VAL A 90 15.46 14.08 -6.14
C VAL A 90 15.83 15.50 -6.61
N GLU A 91 16.47 15.63 -7.75
CA GLU A 91 16.77 16.93 -8.39
C GLU A 91 15.91 17.21 -9.64
N LEU A 92 15.05 16.29 -10.08
CA LEU A 92 14.29 16.47 -11.32
C LEU A 92 12.77 16.37 -11.15
N TYR A 93 12.19 17.10 -10.20
CA TYR A 93 10.76 17.46 -10.22
C TYR A 93 10.52 18.87 -9.65
N GLY A 94 11.25 19.83 -10.22
CA GLY A 94 11.19 21.25 -9.83
C GLY A 94 11.29 22.23 -10.99
N GLN A 95 11.08 21.83 -12.25
CA GLN A 95 10.96 22.80 -13.35
C GLN A 95 9.50 23.09 -13.64
N THR A 96 9.06 24.25 -13.17
CA THR A 96 7.94 25.02 -13.69
C THR A 96 8.54 26.06 -14.64
N VAL A 97 8.36 25.91 -15.95
CA VAL A 97 7.79 26.84 -16.95
C VAL A 97 7.79 26.19 -18.33
#